data_AF-A0A2E5DXF7-F1
#
_entry.id   AF-A0A2E5DXF7-F1
#
_cell.length_a   1.000
_cell.length_b   1.000
_cell.length_c   1.000
_cell.angle_alpha   90.00
_cell.angle_beta   90.00
_cell.angle_gamma   90.00
#
_symmetry.space_group_name_H-M   'P 1'
#
loop_
_entity.id
_entity.type
_entity.pdbx_description
1 polymer ?
#
loop_
_entity_poly.entity_id
_entity_poly.type
_entity_poly.pdbx_seq_one_letter_code
_entity_poly.pdbx_strand_id
1 'polypeptide(L)'
;MAGLTNYGNTCYLNSCIQVLRYARPIVTQLLRTKPKDPFLRHFVELLFIDPAEEHLKYVAAHTDRIGLSRFRQCDAHECLLQILDLMHDEGTDVFRGTMTTHVICCECRNVSSSKTPFHTLSLAMAPSVKDALEAFTQPEKVDHTCEACGHGRATKYTTVTPNKVLIVHLKRFTKSRKRTDKIRLTPLNGKKIIASINHTGELGYGHYTAACRKQDGTWIYCNDEVVTPMDGIPESSELPYVLVYA
;
A
#
# COMPACT_ATOMS: atom_id res chain seq x y z
N MET A 1 -18.08 12.27 8.76
CA MET A 1 -17.28 11.49 7.78
C MET A 1 -17.43 12.15 6.42
N ALA A 2 -16.43 12.93 6.04
CA ALA A 2 -16.48 13.74 4.83
C ALA A 2 -15.83 13.00 3.65
N GLY A 3 -16.46 13.14 2.48
CA GLY A 3 -15.75 13.00 1.23
C GLY A 3 -14.67 14.07 1.10
N LEU A 4 -13.86 13.99 0.04
CA LEU A 4 -12.77 14.91 -0.22
C LEU A 4 -12.97 15.54 -1.59
N THR A 5 -12.97 16.87 -1.63
CA THR A 5 -13.05 17.67 -2.86
C THR A 5 -12.01 17.22 -3.88
N ASN A 6 -12.41 17.05 -5.13
CA ASN A 6 -11.46 16.77 -6.21
C ASN A 6 -10.95 18.10 -6.80
N TYR A 7 -9.68 18.41 -6.57
CA TYR A 7 -9.00 19.61 -7.09
C TYR A 7 -8.47 19.45 -8.52
N GLY A 8 -9.08 18.56 -9.31
CA GLY A 8 -8.64 18.21 -10.66
C GLY A 8 -7.59 17.10 -10.64
N ASN A 9 -7.96 15.90 -11.08
CA ASN A 9 -7.09 14.71 -11.13
C ASN A 9 -6.48 14.30 -9.78
N THR A 10 -7.10 14.66 -8.65
CA THR A 10 -6.58 14.37 -7.29
C THR A 10 -7.19 13.13 -6.64
N CYS A 11 -7.98 12.34 -7.37
CA CYS A 11 -8.63 11.15 -6.82
C CYS A 11 -7.63 10.11 -6.28
N TYR A 12 -6.42 10.03 -6.84
CA TYR A 12 -5.34 9.18 -6.30
C TYR A 12 -4.99 9.58 -4.86
N LEU A 13 -4.80 10.88 -4.62
CA LEU A 13 -4.51 11.46 -3.31
C LEU A 13 -5.68 11.27 -2.35
N ASN A 14 -6.90 11.57 -2.80
CA ASN A 14 -8.11 11.39 -2.01
C ASN A 14 -8.26 9.94 -1.54
N SER A 15 -8.01 8.97 -2.42
CA SER A 15 -8.06 7.55 -2.08
C SER A 15 -7.00 7.16 -1.04
N CYS A 16 -5.76 7.67 -1.16
CA CYS A 16 -4.69 7.48 -0.17
C CYS A 16 -5.07 8.03 1.21
N ILE A 17 -5.58 9.26 1.26
CA ILE A 17 -6.04 9.89 2.51
C ILE A 17 -7.13 9.05 3.16
N GLN A 18 -8.13 8.62 2.39
CA GLN A 18 -9.24 7.83 2.92
C GLN A 18 -8.74 6.48 3.49
N VAL A 19 -7.93 5.71 2.76
CA VAL A 19 -7.48 4.40 3.30
C VAL A 19 -6.61 4.53 4.55
N LEU A 20 -5.78 5.58 4.64
CA LEU A 20 -4.95 5.84 5.82
C LEU A 20 -5.79 6.31 7.01
N ARG A 21 -6.79 7.16 6.78
CA ARG A 21 -7.74 7.67 7.80
C ARG A 21 -8.47 6.53 8.51
N TYR A 22 -8.88 5.47 7.80
CA TYR A 22 -9.61 4.35 8.40
C TYR A 22 -8.73 3.25 8.97
N ALA A 23 -7.43 3.28 8.72
CA ALA A 23 -6.51 2.33 9.32
C ALA A 23 -6.07 2.80 10.72
N ARG A 24 -6.91 2.50 11.71
CA ARG A 24 -6.80 2.93 13.11
C ARG A 24 -5.39 2.81 13.74
N PRO A 25 -4.62 1.72 13.54
CA PRO A 25 -3.26 1.63 14.10
C PRO A 25 -2.36 2.79 13.65
N ILE A 26 -2.58 3.29 12.43
CA ILE A 26 -1.86 4.43 11.84
C ILE A 26 -2.21 5.71 12.59
N VAL A 27 -3.49 6.08 12.58
CA VAL A 27 -3.98 7.33 13.15
C VAL A 27 -3.63 7.41 14.64
N THR A 28 -3.76 6.30 15.37
CA THR A 28 -3.43 6.24 16.81
C THR A 28 -1.96 6.51 17.08
N GLN A 29 -1.07 6.06 16.20
CA GLN A 29 0.37 6.31 16.33
C GLN A 29 0.71 7.75 15.91
N LEU A 30 0.06 8.26 14.86
CA LEU A 30 0.25 9.64 14.38
C LEU A 30 -0.22 10.69 15.40
N LEU A 31 -1.19 10.40 16.26
CA LEU A 31 -1.60 11.28 17.38
C LEU A 31 -0.43 11.65 18.31
N ARG A 32 0.62 10.83 18.35
CA ARG A 32 1.79 11.04 19.22
C ARG A 32 2.95 11.73 18.50
N THR A 33 2.78 12.04 17.21
CA THR A 33 3.82 12.61 16.36
C THR A 33 3.41 14.00 15.92
N LYS A 34 4.36 14.92 15.85
CA LYS A 34 4.15 16.26 15.30
C LYS A 34 5.10 16.46 14.13
N PRO A 35 4.60 16.32 12.89
CA PRO A 35 5.47 16.44 11.74
C PRO A 35 6.15 17.82 11.64
N LYS A 36 7.45 17.80 11.34
CA LYS A 36 8.24 19.02 11.12
C LYS A 36 7.98 19.57 9.73
N ASP A 37 7.93 18.68 8.75
CA ASP A 37 7.64 18.98 7.35
C ASP A 37 6.22 19.56 7.22
N PRO A 38 6.06 20.72 6.57
CA PRO A 38 4.75 21.33 6.40
C PRO A 38 3.77 20.48 5.59
N PHE A 39 4.23 19.77 4.55
CA PHE A 39 3.35 18.94 3.72
C PHE A 39 2.82 17.77 4.54
N LEU A 40 3.71 17.07 5.24
CA LEU A 40 3.33 15.97 6.11
C LEU A 40 2.42 16.43 7.26
N ARG A 41 2.62 17.64 7.80
CA ARG A 41 1.72 18.21 8.80
C ARG A 41 0.31 18.37 8.26
N HIS A 42 0.13 19.08 7.13
CA HIS A 42 -1.19 19.23 6.53
C HIS A 42 -1.79 17.87 6.12
N PHE A 43 -0.97 16.92 5.67
CA PHE A 43 -1.40 15.57 5.34
C PHE A 43 -1.93 14.81 6.56
N VAL A 44 -1.21 14.85 7.69
CA VAL A 44 -1.61 14.16 8.92
C VAL A 44 -2.91 14.74 9.49
N GLU A 45 -3.12 16.05 9.40
CA GLU A 45 -4.39 16.68 9.80
C GLU A 45 -5.58 16.08 9.02
N LEU A 46 -5.40 15.75 7.73
CA LEU A 46 -6.44 15.12 6.91
C LEU A 46 -6.82 13.71 7.37
N LEU A 47 -6.00 13.05 8.19
CA LEU A 47 -6.29 11.70 8.70
C LEU A 47 -7.19 11.71 9.94
N PHE A 48 -7.46 12.87 10.51
CA PHE A 48 -8.39 13.02 11.63
C PHE A 48 -9.82 13.30 11.17
N ILE A 49 -10.75 13.31 12.13
CA ILE A 49 -12.18 13.55 11.87
C ILE A 49 -12.37 15.01 11.50
N ASP A 50 -13.21 15.24 10.48
CA ASP A 50 -13.65 16.55 9.99
C ASP A 50 -12.49 17.55 9.79
N PRO A 51 -11.49 17.21 8.97
CA PRO A 51 -10.38 18.10 8.74
C PRO A 51 -10.83 19.35 7.98
N ALA A 52 -10.18 20.47 8.25
CA ALA A 52 -10.46 21.70 7.56
C ALA A 52 -10.04 21.63 6.08
N GLU A 53 -10.87 22.20 5.20
CA GLU A 53 -10.69 22.13 3.74
C GLU A 53 -9.36 22.76 3.29
N GLU A 54 -8.81 23.73 4.05
CA GLU A 54 -7.49 24.30 3.78
C GLU A 54 -6.36 23.27 3.78
N HIS A 55 -6.44 22.22 4.59
CA HIS A 55 -5.42 21.17 4.59
C HIS A 55 -5.45 20.40 3.27
N LEU A 56 -6.64 20.10 2.75
CA LEU A 56 -6.80 19.37 1.50
C LEU A 56 -6.32 20.23 0.33
N LYS A 57 -6.72 21.51 0.30
CA LYS A 57 -6.22 22.50 -0.67
C LYS A 57 -4.70 22.59 -0.65
N TYR A 58 -4.10 22.66 0.53
CA TYR A 58 -2.66 22.74 0.68
C TYR A 58 -1.96 21.49 0.14
N VAL A 59 -2.38 20.30 0.55
CA VAL A 59 -1.75 19.04 0.11
C VAL A 59 -1.92 18.86 -1.40
N ALA A 60 -3.11 19.11 -1.96
CA ALA A 60 -3.36 19.02 -3.39
C ALA A 60 -2.50 20.02 -4.21
N ALA A 61 -2.25 21.22 -3.67
CA ALA A 61 -1.43 22.23 -4.34
C ALA A 61 0.09 21.98 -4.24
N HIS A 62 0.53 21.08 -3.37
CA HIS A 62 1.96 20.87 -3.06
C HIS A 62 2.42 19.41 -3.25
N THR A 63 1.77 18.66 -4.14
CA THR A 63 2.16 17.27 -4.46
C THR A 63 3.54 17.16 -5.08
N ASP A 64 4.07 18.24 -5.65
CA ASP A 64 5.45 18.35 -6.14
C ASP A 64 6.49 18.16 -5.03
N ARG A 65 6.13 18.46 -3.77
CA ARG A 65 6.99 18.22 -2.61
C ARG A 65 7.25 16.73 -2.34
N ILE A 66 6.36 15.86 -2.83
CA ILE A 66 6.52 14.41 -2.82
C ILE A 66 6.85 13.85 -4.21
N GLY A 67 7.36 14.70 -5.12
CA GLY A 67 7.77 14.28 -6.45
C GLY A 67 6.64 13.98 -7.43
N LEU A 68 5.38 14.30 -7.10
CA LEU A 68 4.22 14.02 -7.94
C LEU A 68 3.75 15.24 -8.73
N SER A 69 3.19 14.99 -9.91
CA SER A 69 2.65 16.06 -10.75
C SER A 69 1.42 16.72 -10.12
N ARG A 70 1.42 18.05 -10.09
CA ARG A 70 0.27 18.86 -9.65
C ARG A 70 -0.88 18.92 -10.65
N PHE A 71 -0.59 18.67 -11.92
CA PHE A 71 -1.51 18.96 -13.03
C PHE A 71 -2.09 17.70 -13.68
N ARG A 72 -1.54 16.53 -13.34
CA ARG A 72 -1.92 15.25 -13.94
C ARG A 72 -2.23 14.23 -12.87
N GLN A 73 -3.07 13.28 -13.23
CA GLN A 73 -3.30 12.11 -12.40
C GLN A 73 -1.99 11.35 -12.22
N CYS A 74 -1.71 10.92 -10.99
CA CYS A 74 -0.53 10.14 -10.64
C CYS A 74 -0.94 8.76 -10.12
N ASP A 75 0.05 7.88 -9.96
CA ASP A 75 -0.18 6.56 -9.42
C ASP A 75 -0.43 6.62 -7.90
N ALA A 76 -1.52 6.00 -7.44
CA ALA A 76 -1.88 6.01 -6.02
C ALA A 76 -0.90 5.23 -5.14
N HIS A 77 -0.28 4.16 -5.65
CA HIS A 77 0.74 3.40 -4.90
C HIS A 77 2.04 4.21 -4.77
N GLU A 78 2.45 4.92 -5.83
CA GLU A 78 3.58 5.86 -5.76
C GLU A 78 3.30 6.97 -4.74
N CYS A 79 2.11 7.58 -4.78
CA CYS A 79 1.73 8.60 -3.81
C CYS A 79 1.79 8.07 -2.37
N LEU A 80 1.25 6.88 -2.15
CA LEU A 80 1.30 6.24 -0.84
C LEU A 80 2.75 5.99 -0.39
N LEU A 81 3.62 5.47 -1.25
CA LEU A 81 5.03 5.26 -0.93
C LEU A 81 5.72 6.55 -0.51
N GLN A 82 5.57 7.64 -1.27
CA GLN A 82 6.23 8.92 -0.95
C GLN A 82 5.77 9.48 0.40
N ILE A 83 4.48 9.35 0.72
CA ILE A 83 3.94 9.75 2.03
C ILE A 83 4.51 8.88 3.16
N LEU A 84 4.59 7.57 2.95
CA LEU A 84 5.11 6.62 3.93
C LEU A 84 6.62 6.81 4.17
N ASP A 85 7.38 7.12 3.13
CA ASP A 85 8.81 7.42 3.21
C ASP A 85 9.03 8.75 3.95
N LEU A 86 8.25 9.80 3.67
CA LEU A 86 8.27 11.04 4.45
C LEU A 86 7.96 10.80 5.94
N MET A 87 6.96 9.97 6.24
CA MET A 87 6.65 9.59 7.62
C MET A 87 7.83 8.86 8.29
N HIS A 88 8.50 7.99 7.54
CA HIS A 88 9.68 7.26 8.02
C HIS A 88 10.83 8.20 8.36
N ASP A 89 11.15 9.13 7.47
CA ASP A 89 12.25 10.09 7.64
C ASP A 89 12.04 11.01 8.86
N GLU A 90 10.79 11.26 9.24
CA GLU A 90 10.46 12.00 10.47
C GLU A 90 10.36 11.12 11.72
N GLY A 91 10.76 9.85 11.63
CA GLY A 91 10.80 8.91 12.76
C GLY A 91 9.47 8.22 13.06
N THR A 92 8.51 8.27 12.14
CA THR A 92 7.17 7.68 12.31
C THR A 92 7.08 6.34 11.58
N ASP A 93 7.69 5.30 12.17
CA ASP A 93 7.83 3.98 11.52
C ASP A 93 6.61 3.06 11.70
N VAL A 94 5.42 3.52 11.27
CA VAL A 94 4.14 2.86 11.60
C VAL A 94 3.85 1.61 10.74
N PHE A 95 4.48 1.52 9.58
CA PHE A 95 4.10 0.61 8.50
C PHE A 95 5.14 -0.45 8.17
N ARG A 96 6.33 -0.33 8.75
CA ARG A 96 7.48 -1.03 8.25
C ARG A 96 7.45 -2.47 8.73
N GLY A 97 7.12 -3.36 7.81
CA GLY A 97 7.36 -4.79 7.97
C GLY A 97 8.82 -5.12 7.70
N THR A 98 9.21 -6.35 8.01
CA THR A 98 10.54 -6.87 7.69
C THR A 98 10.42 -8.07 6.78
N MET A 99 11.15 -8.03 5.67
CA MET A 99 11.35 -9.14 4.76
C MET A 99 12.68 -9.80 5.08
N THR A 100 12.68 -11.11 5.37
CA THR A 100 13.93 -11.86 5.59
C THR A 100 14.16 -12.77 4.40
N THR A 101 15.23 -12.50 3.65
CA THR A 101 15.66 -13.32 2.51
C THR A 101 16.70 -14.30 2.99
N HIS A 102 16.48 -15.58 2.71
CA HIS A 102 17.39 -16.66 3.01
C HIS A 102 17.96 -17.21 1.72
N VAL A 103 19.28 -17.42 1.68
CA VAL A 103 20.00 -18.00 0.56
C VAL A 103 20.76 -19.22 1.08
N ILE A 104 20.38 -20.40 0.59
CA ILE A 104 20.94 -21.69 0.99
C ILE A 104 21.78 -22.23 -0.16
N CYS A 105 23.09 -22.40 0.05
CA CYS A 105 23.95 -23.04 -0.95
C CYS A 105 23.45 -24.45 -1.29
N CYS A 106 23.42 -24.80 -2.59
CA CYS A 106 22.98 -26.11 -3.02
C CYS A 106 24.00 -27.22 -2.71
N GLU A 107 25.27 -26.88 -2.51
CA GLU A 107 26.37 -27.83 -2.30
C GLU A 107 26.67 -28.01 -0.80
N CYS A 108 27.19 -26.98 -0.14
CA CYS A 108 27.62 -27.07 1.27
C CYS A 108 26.52 -26.76 2.29
N ARG A 109 25.31 -26.40 1.83
CA ARG A 109 24.17 -26.00 2.67
C ARG A 109 24.39 -24.78 3.57
N ASN A 110 25.48 -24.03 3.40
CA ASN A 110 25.67 -22.77 4.11
C ASN A 110 24.49 -21.82 3.88
N VAL A 111 24.02 -21.19 4.94
CA VAL A 111 22.86 -20.29 4.92
C VAL A 111 23.34 -18.87 5.14
N SER A 112 22.99 -17.97 4.23
CA SER A 112 23.06 -16.53 4.47
C SER A 112 21.66 -15.96 4.56
N SER A 113 21.48 -14.95 5.41
CA SER A 113 20.20 -14.28 5.56
C SER A 113 20.37 -12.78 5.64
N SER A 114 19.53 -12.05 4.91
CA SER A 114 19.48 -10.58 4.96
C SER A 114 18.07 -10.13 5.34
N LYS A 115 17.98 -9.05 6.12
CA LYS A 115 16.72 -8.42 6.51
C LYS A 115 16.59 -7.10 5.77
N THR A 116 15.48 -6.93 5.05
CA THR A 116 15.16 -5.72 4.31
C THR A 116 13.79 -5.22 4.79
N PRO A 117 13.69 -3.97 5.24
CA PRO A 117 12.41 -3.41 5.61
C PRO A 117 11.54 -3.11 4.39
N PHE A 118 10.23 -3.07 4.57
CA PHE A 118 9.28 -2.66 3.52
C PHE A 118 8.09 -1.89 4.10
N HIS A 119 7.60 -0.90 3.36
CA HIS A 119 6.32 -0.22 3.65
C HIS A 119 5.14 -0.91 2.96
N THR A 120 5.37 -1.42 1.75
CA THR A 120 4.35 -2.09 0.94
C THR A 120 4.91 -3.35 0.28
N LEU A 121 4.07 -4.37 0.08
CA LEU A 121 4.42 -5.56 -0.72
C LEU A 121 3.77 -5.45 -2.10
N SER A 122 4.59 -5.36 -3.13
CA SER A 122 4.11 -5.31 -4.52
C SER A 122 4.06 -6.72 -5.10
N LEU A 123 2.86 -7.32 -5.11
CA LEU A 123 2.65 -8.71 -5.52
C LEU A 123 2.23 -8.81 -6.99
N ALA A 124 2.72 -9.86 -7.66
CA ALA A 124 2.21 -10.22 -8.98
C ALA A 124 0.75 -10.67 -8.86
N MET A 125 -0.05 -10.34 -9.86
CA MET A 125 -1.46 -10.71 -9.88
C MET A 125 -1.64 -12.23 -10.04
N ALA A 126 -2.37 -12.84 -9.12
CA ALA A 126 -2.70 -14.27 -9.04
C ALA A 126 -4.22 -14.47 -8.78
N PRO A 127 -4.76 -15.71 -8.73
CA PRO A 127 -6.19 -15.96 -8.49
C PRO A 127 -6.70 -15.45 -7.14
N SER A 128 -5.85 -15.42 -6.10
CA SER A 128 -6.15 -14.78 -4.82
C SER A 128 -4.96 -14.01 -4.29
N VAL A 129 -5.20 -13.10 -3.34
CA VAL A 129 -4.10 -12.37 -2.67
C VAL A 129 -3.22 -13.35 -1.88
N LYS A 130 -3.79 -14.42 -1.31
CA LYS A 130 -3.03 -15.49 -0.67
C LYS A 130 -2.09 -16.19 -1.67
N ASP A 131 -2.60 -16.61 -2.83
CA ASP A 131 -1.78 -17.25 -3.87
C ASP A 131 -0.66 -16.30 -4.35
N ALA A 132 -0.94 -15.00 -4.44
CA ALA A 132 0.03 -13.99 -4.82
C ALA A 132 1.18 -13.85 -3.80
N LEU A 133 0.87 -13.93 -2.50
CA LEU A 133 1.88 -13.92 -1.44
C LEU A 133 2.67 -15.22 -1.41
N GLU A 134 2.00 -16.36 -1.57
CA GLU A 134 2.66 -17.67 -1.61
C GLU A 134 3.68 -17.74 -2.76
N ALA A 135 3.27 -17.31 -3.97
CA ALA A 135 4.16 -17.22 -5.12
C ALA A 135 5.34 -16.25 -4.88
N PHE A 136 5.11 -15.13 -4.19
CA PHE A 136 6.17 -14.18 -3.84
C PHE A 136 7.20 -14.76 -2.87
N THR A 137 6.77 -15.65 -1.97
CA THR A 137 7.64 -16.28 -0.95
C THR A 137 8.22 -17.62 -1.38
N GLN A 138 7.84 -18.11 -2.57
CA GLN A 138 8.22 -19.43 -3.06
C GLN A 138 9.75 -19.55 -3.23
N PRO A 139 10.37 -20.67 -2.79
CA PRO A 139 11.77 -20.91 -3.05
C PRO A 139 12.09 -20.97 -4.54
N GLU A 140 13.12 -20.24 -4.95
CA GLU A 140 13.64 -20.19 -6.32
C GLU A 140 15.13 -20.58 -6.36
N LYS A 141 15.57 -21.13 -7.48
CA LYS A 141 17.00 -21.38 -7.74
C LYS A 141 17.62 -20.11 -8.30
N VAL A 142 18.76 -19.71 -7.74
CA VAL A 142 19.49 -18.50 -8.15
C VAL A 142 20.97 -18.80 -8.30
N ASP A 143 21.61 -18.04 -9.20
CA ASP A 143 23.05 -17.99 -9.28
C ASP A 143 23.59 -17.06 -8.17
N HIS A 144 24.32 -17.65 -7.23
CA HIS A 144 24.91 -16.96 -6.08
C HIS A 144 26.19 -17.68 -5.65
N THR A 145 27.31 -16.97 -5.66
CA THR A 145 28.61 -17.50 -5.23
C THR A 145 28.63 -17.63 -3.71
N CYS A 146 28.69 -18.87 -3.24
CA CYS A 146 28.75 -19.16 -1.81
C CYS A 146 30.11 -18.74 -1.21
N GLU A 147 30.09 -17.89 -0.19
CA GLU A 147 31.29 -17.43 0.53
C GLU A 147 32.08 -18.57 1.21
N ALA A 148 31.41 -19.66 1.58
CA ALA A 148 32.04 -20.79 2.28
C ALA A 148 32.72 -21.82 1.35
N CYS A 149 32.22 -22.00 0.12
CA CYS A 149 32.71 -23.07 -0.77
C CYS A 149 32.93 -22.65 -2.23
N GLY A 150 32.71 -21.38 -2.59
CA GLY A 150 32.92 -20.84 -3.93
C GLY A 150 31.92 -21.27 -5.01
N HIS A 151 31.00 -22.20 -4.72
CA HIS A 151 30.04 -22.70 -5.72
C HIS A 151 28.93 -21.69 -6.01
N GLY A 152 28.46 -21.68 -7.27
CA GLY A 152 27.59 -20.63 -7.81
C GLY A 152 26.08 -20.87 -7.72
N ARG A 153 25.57 -21.93 -7.07
CA ARG A 153 24.12 -22.23 -7.04
C ARG A 153 23.55 -22.19 -5.63
N ALA A 154 22.43 -21.49 -5.47
CA ALA A 154 21.70 -21.43 -4.22
C ALA A 154 20.19 -21.54 -4.40
N THR A 155 19.50 -21.86 -3.30
CA THR A 155 18.04 -21.75 -3.19
C THR A 155 17.74 -20.52 -2.37
N LYS A 156 17.03 -19.57 -2.96
CA LYS A 156 16.61 -18.33 -2.31
C LYS A 156 15.13 -18.40 -1.99
N TYR A 157 14.75 -18.02 -0.77
CA TYR A 157 13.35 -17.82 -0.42
C TYR A 157 13.21 -16.64 0.55
N THR A 158 12.00 -16.13 0.66
CA THR A 158 11.74 -14.91 1.39
C THR A 158 10.59 -15.12 2.37
N THR A 159 10.77 -14.68 3.61
CA THR A 159 9.71 -14.63 4.61
C THR A 159 9.28 -13.19 4.86
N VAL A 160 8.00 -12.99 5.11
CA VAL A 160 7.38 -11.67 5.30
C VAL A 160 6.85 -11.57 6.72
N THR A 161 7.39 -10.66 7.50
CA THR A 161 6.90 -10.33 8.85
C THR A 161 6.26 -8.94 8.82
N PRO A 162 4.93 -8.83 8.70
CA PRO A 162 4.26 -7.52 8.70
C PRO A 162 4.24 -6.88 10.09
N ASN A 163 4.05 -5.56 10.13
CA ASN A 163 3.72 -4.84 11.37
C ASN A 163 2.21 -4.98 11.66
N LYS A 164 1.65 -4.13 12.54
CA LYS A 164 0.21 -4.06 12.83
C LYS A 164 -0.63 -3.87 11.56
N VAL A 165 -0.09 -3.13 10.59
CA VAL A 165 -0.69 -2.91 9.28
C VAL A 165 0.18 -3.54 8.21
N LEU A 166 -0.45 -4.15 7.22
CA LEU A 166 0.19 -4.65 6.00
C LEU A 166 -0.47 -3.99 4.79
N ILE A 167 0.34 -3.33 3.95
CA ILE A 167 -0.11 -2.74 2.69
C ILE A 167 0.37 -3.62 1.54
N VAL A 168 -0.57 -4.07 0.72
CA VAL A 168 -0.32 -4.89 -0.46
C VAL A 168 -0.70 -4.11 -1.70
N HIS A 169 0.25 -3.89 -2.59
CA HIS A 169 0.02 -3.37 -3.93
C HIS A 169 -0.08 -4.54 -4.91
N LEU A 170 -1.09 -4.54 -5.76
CA LEU A 170 -1.29 -5.52 -6.81
C LEU A 170 -0.74 -4.97 -8.13
N LYS A 171 0.29 -5.62 -8.69
CA LYS A 171 0.92 -5.26 -9.97
C LYS A 171 -0.02 -5.52 -11.15
N ARG A 172 -1.04 -4.67 -11.30
CA ARG A 172 -2.05 -4.74 -12.37
C ARG A 172 -1.56 -4.13 -13.67
N PHE A 173 -0.62 -3.20 -13.61
CA PHE A 173 -0.09 -2.53 -14.80
C PHE A 173 1.10 -3.29 -15.35
N THR A 174 1.08 -3.50 -16.66
CA THR A 174 2.21 -4.00 -17.45
C THR A 174 2.66 -2.89 -18.39
N LYS A 175 3.75 -3.08 -19.14
CA LYS A 175 4.21 -2.07 -20.11
C LYS A 175 3.17 -1.72 -21.19
N SER A 176 2.21 -2.60 -21.45
CA SER A 176 1.26 -2.45 -22.57
C SER A 176 -0.20 -2.30 -22.15
N ARG A 177 -0.60 -2.82 -20.98
CA ARG A 177 -2.00 -2.80 -20.54
C ARG A 177 -2.17 -2.90 -19.04
N LYS A 178 -3.36 -2.52 -18.57
CA LYS A 178 -3.87 -2.85 -17.24
C LYS A 178 -4.57 -4.21 -17.26
N ARG A 179 -4.30 -5.04 -16.24
CA ARG A 179 -5.00 -6.28 -15.97
C ARG A 179 -6.30 -6.03 -15.22
N THR A 180 -7.40 -6.51 -15.79
CA THR A 180 -8.76 -6.43 -15.24
C THR A 180 -9.26 -7.77 -14.70
N ASP A 181 -8.38 -8.76 -14.56
CA ASP A 181 -8.77 -10.03 -13.96
C ASP A 181 -9.24 -9.83 -12.51
N LYS A 182 -10.32 -10.52 -12.15
CA LYS A 182 -10.79 -10.58 -10.77
C LYS A 182 -9.78 -11.34 -9.92
N ILE A 183 -9.54 -10.84 -8.71
CA ILE A 183 -8.73 -11.50 -7.69
C ILE A 183 -9.60 -11.80 -6.47
N ARG A 184 -9.46 -12.97 -5.84
CA ARG A 184 -10.13 -13.28 -4.57
C ARG A 184 -9.45 -12.54 -3.42
N LEU A 185 -10.23 -11.81 -2.64
CA LEU A 185 -9.80 -10.95 -1.55
C LEU A 185 -9.77 -11.72 -0.23
N THR A 186 -8.68 -12.47 -0.03
CA THR A 186 -8.50 -13.37 1.11
C THR A 186 -7.76 -12.68 2.27
N PRO A 187 -8.06 -13.02 3.55
CA PRO A 187 -7.21 -12.64 4.68
C PRO A 187 -5.75 -13.05 4.48
N LEU A 188 -4.81 -12.29 5.03
CA LEU A 188 -3.37 -12.53 4.94
C LEU A 188 -2.70 -12.41 6.31
N ASN A 189 -1.80 -13.33 6.64
CA ASN A 189 -1.00 -13.28 7.87
C ASN A 189 -1.84 -13.05 9.15
N GLY A 190 -3.02 -13.67 9.24
CA GLY A 190 -3.96 -13.49 10.36
C GLY A 190 -4.70 -12.15 10.38
N LYS A 191 -4.54 -11.31 9.36
CA LYS A 191 -5.13 -9.98 9.23
C LYS A 191 -6.28 -9.96 8.24
N LYS A 192 -7.26 -9.10 8.51
CA LYS A 192 -8.40 -8.88 7.62
C LYS A 192 -8.18 -7.63 6.78
N ILE A 193 -8.79 -7.58 5.60
CA ILE A 193 -8.82 -6.36 4.80
C ILE A 193 -9.67 -5.33 5.54
N ILE A 194 -9.13 -4.14 5.69
CA ILE A 194 -9.80 -3.00 6.33
C ILE A 194 -9.99 -1.82 5.38
N ALA A 195 -9.22 -1.77 4.30
CA ALA A 195 -9.42 -0.77 3.25
C ALA A 195 -8.86 -1.25 1.90
N SER A 196 -9.36 -0.67 0.81
CA SER A 196 -8.81 -0.83 -0.53
C SER A 196 -8.78 0.50 -1.26
N ILE A 197 -7.68 0.77 -1.97
CA ILE A 197 -7.67 1.74 -3.07
C ILE A 197 -8.05 0.95 -4.32
N ASN A 198 -9.09 1.40 -5.00
CA ASN A 198 -9.63 0.81 -6.20
C ASN A 198 -9.28 1.68 -7.40
N HIS A 199 -9.06 1.08 -8.55
CA HIS A 199 -8.78 1.80 -9.80
C HIS A 199 -9.66 1.32 -10.95
N THR A 200 -10.38 2.24 -11.59
CA THR A 200 -11.09 2.05 -12.87
C THR A 200 -10.36 2.79 -14.00
N GLY A 201 -10.51 2.37 -15.25
CA GLY A 201 -9.77 2.95 -16.39
C GLY A 201 -8.54 2.14 -16.79
N GLU A 202 -7.61 2.77 -17.52
CA GLU A 202 -6.50 2.14 -18.24
C GLU A 202 -5.11 2.63 -17.76
N LEU A 203 -4.06 2.51 -18.60
CA LEU A 203 -2.66 2.75 -18.21
C LEU A 203 -2.34 4.24 -17.95
N GLY A 204 -2.97 5.15 -18.70
CA GLY A 204 -2.65 6.58 -18.68
C GLY A 204 -3.78 7.49 -18.18
N TYR A 205 -4.94 6.92 -17.86
CA TYR A 205 -6.09 7.64 -17.34
C TYR A 205 -6.97 6.67 -16.56
N GLY A 206 -7.67 7.19 -15.56
CA GLY A 206 -8.62 6.40 -14.82
C GLY A 206 -9.23 7.16 -13.68
N HIS A 207 -9.71 6.43 -12.69
CA HIS A 207 -10.28 7.02 -11.48
C HIS A 207 -9.98 6.14 -10.28
N TYR A 208 -9.53 6.78 -9.21
CA TYR A 208 -9.25 6.12 -7.95
C TYR A 208 -10.39 6.35 -6.97
N THR A 209 -10.79 5.29 -6.28
CA THR A 209 -11.80 5.34 -5.22
C THR A 209 -11.31 4.52 -4.04
N ALA A 210 -11.90 4.71 -2.86
CA ALA A 210 -11.52 3.93 -1.68
C ALA A 210 -12.73 3.16 -1.14
N ALA A 211 -12.52 1.91 -0.72
CA ALA A 211 -13.46 1.21 0.15
C ALA A 211 -12.83 1.08 1.53
N CYS A 212 -13.54 1.50 2.58
CA CYS A 212 -12.99 1.57 3.93
C CYS A 212 -13.94 0.95 4.95
N ARG A 213 -13.38 0.19 5.89
CA ARG A 213 -14.10 -0.38 7.03
C ARG A 213 -14.00 0.56 8.23
N LYS A 214 -15.14 0.93 8.79
CA LYS A 214 -15.23 1.74 10.01
C LYS A 214 -15.00 0.90 11.26
N GLN A 215 -14.88 1.60 12.40
CA GLN A 215 -14.69 0.97 13.71
C GLN A 215 -15.90 0.14 14.16
N ASP A 216 -17.11 0.54 13.77
CA ASP A 216 -18.35 -0.20 14.02
C ASP A 216 -18.50 -1.45 13.12
N GLY A 217 -17.53 -1.70 12.23
CA GLY A 217 -17.50 -2.82 11.31
C GLY A 217 -18.24 -2.59 9.99
N THR A 218 -18.98 -1.49 9.83
CA THR A 218 -19.65 -1.12 8.58
C THR A 218 -18.64 -0.67 7.54
N TRP A 219 -19.00 -0.81 6.26
CA TRP A 219 -18.16 -0.38 5.15
C TRP A 219 -18.75 0.85 4.46
N ILE A 220 -17.84 1.64 3.89
CA ILE A 220 -18.18 2.77 3.03
C ILE A 220 -17.34 2.73 1.77
N TYR A 221 -17.89 3.32 0.73
CA TYR A 221 -17.24 3.59 -0.53
C TYR A 221 -17.09 5.10 -0.68
N CYS A 222 -15.85 5.56 -0.81
CA CYS A 222 -15.46 6.95 -0.96
C CYS A 222 -15.07 7.21 -2.42
N ASN A 223 -15.85 8.06 -3.08
CA ASN A 223 -15.62 8.54 -4.42
C ASN A 223 -15.53 10.07 -4.37
N ASP A 224 -14.31 10.57 -4.11
CA ASP A 224 -14.06 11.99 -3.83
C ASP A 224 -15.01 12.53 -2.77
N GLU A 225 -15.84 13.52 -3.11
CA GLU A 225 -16.82 14.19 -2.23
C GLU A 225 -17.97 13.27 -1.81
N VAL A 226 -18.22 12.20 -2.59
CA VAL A 226 -19.35 11.32 -2.39
C VAL A 226 -18.94 10.10 -1.57
N VAL A 227 -19.52 9.97 -0.38
CA VAL A 227 -19.35 8.79 0.49
C VAL A 227 -20.66 8.05 0.58
N THR A 228 -20.65 6.76 0.26
CA THR A 228 -21.84 5.90 0.26
C THR A 228 -21.63 4.67 1.15
N PRO A 229 -22.68 4.13 1.79
CA PRO A 229 -22.61 2.84 2.48
C PRO A 229 -22.27 1.70 1.52
N MET A 230 -21.61 0.66 2.03
CA MET A 230 -21.25 -0.54 1.27
C MET A 230 -21.52 -1.80 2.11
N ASP A 231 -22.03 -2.85 1.48
CA ASP A 231 -22.32 -4.15 2.11
C ASP A 231 -21.06 -5.04 2.20
N GLY A 232 -19.98 -4.48 2.74
CA GLY A 232 -18.71 -5.19 2.86
C GLY A 232 -17.89 -5.23 1.57
N ILE A 233 -16.63 -5.65 1.70
CA ILE A 233 -15.77 -5.90 0.54
C ILE A 233 -16.21 -7.20 -0.16
N PRO A 234 -16.34 -7.23 -1.49
CA PRO A 234 -16.74 -8.45 -2.20
C PRO A 234 -15.68 -9.55 -2.04
N GLU A 235 -16.09 -10.81 -2.17
CA GLU A 235 -15.16 -11.95 -2.14
C GLU A 235 -14.13 -11.88 -3.26
N SER A 236 -14.51 -11.35 -4.43
CA SER A 236 -13.62 -11.18 -5.56
C SER A 236 -13.92 -9.89 -6.34
N SER A 237 -12.88 -9.21 -6.81
CA SER A 237 -13.02 -7.96 -7.55
C SER A 237 -11.87 -7.70 -8.52
N GLU A 238 -12.15 -6.96 -9.59
CA GLU A 238 -11.19 -6.46 -10.58
C GLU A 238 -10.61 -5.08 -10.21
N LEU A 239 -11.25 -4.39 -9.25
CA LEU A 239 -10.97 -3.00 -8.92
C LEU A 239 -9.78 -2.78 -7.99
N PRO A 240 -9.53 -3.60 -6.95
CA PRO A 240 -8.53 -3.28 -5.94
C PRO A 240 -7.14 -3.18 -6.54
N TYR A 241 -6.49 -2.05 -6.32
CA TYR A 241 -5.12 -1.75 -6.73
C TYR A 241 -4.16 -1.81 -5.55
N VAL A 242 -4.58 -1.25 -4.41
CA VAL A 242 -3.88 -1.36 -3.11
C VAL A 242 -4.86 -1.90 -2.08
N LEU A 243 -4.41 -2.81 -1.23
CA LEU A 243 -5.16 -3.42 -0.14
C LEU A 243 -4.45 -3.15 1.18
N VAL A 244 -5.21 -2.75 2.20
CA VAL A 244 -4.71 -2.49 3.56
C VAL A 244 -5.29 -3.53 4.50
N TYR A 245 -4.41 -4.21 5.23
CA TYR A 245 -4.74 -5.26 6.18
C TYR A 245 -4.37 -4.84 7.62
N ALA A 246 -5.20 -5.20 8.60
CA ALA A 246 -4.89 -5.03 10.02
C ALA A 246 -5.30 -6.26 10.84
#